data_AF-A0A9E2IFR1-F1
#
_entry.id   AF-A0A9E2IFR1-F1
#
_cell.length_a   1.000
_cell.length_b   1.000
_cell.length_c   1.000
_cell.angle_alpha   90.00
_cell.angle_beta   90.00
_cell.angle_gamma   90.00
#
_symmetry.space_group_name_H-M   'P 1'
#
loop_
_entity.id
_entity.type
_entity.pdbx_description
1 polymer ?
#
loop_
_entity_poly.entity_id
_entity_poly.type
_entity_poly.pdbx_seq_one_letter_code
_entity_poly.pdbx_strand_id
1 'polypeptide(L)'
;MDDIDDKKRRIKEIEGAMTQPDFWGDKNTAQSLIQELNDIKLELEGANKYDKGGAVITILAGAGGADAEDFALMLFLMYQKYIQNRGW
;
A
#
# COMPACT_ATOMS: atom_id res chain seq x y z
N MET A 1 0.22 -18.12 -7.55
CA MET A 1 0.86 -18.90 -6.47
C MET A 1 2.37 -18.64 -6.50
N ASP A 2 3.04 -18.75 -7.65
CA ASP A 2 4.51 -18.57 -7.82
C ASP A 2 5.09 -17.22 -7.36
N ASP A 3 4.47 -16.09 -7.75
CA ASP A 3 5.08 -14.75 -7.56
C ASP A 3 5.32 -14.38 -6.09
N ILE A 4 4.42 -14.80 -5.19
CA ILE A 4 4.55 -14.54 -3.74
C ILE A 4 5.68 -15.36 -3.14
N ASP A 5 5.84 -16.62 -3.57
CA ASP A 5 6.86 -17.52 -3.06
C ASP A 5 8.26 -17.10 -3.53
N ASP A 6 8.38 -16.61 -4.77
CA ASP A 6 9.61 -16.02 -5.30
C ASP A 6 10.03 -14.76 -4.53
N LYS A 7 9.09 -13.86 -4.24
CA LYS A 7 9.34 -12.66 -3.41
C LYS A 7 9.79 -13.02 -1.99
N LYS A 8 9.16 -14.02 -1.37
CA LYS A 8 9.58 -14.52 -0.04
C LYS A 8 10.97 -15.13 -0.06
N ARG A 9 11.31 -15.87 -1.12
CA ARG A 9 12.68 -16.40 -1.31
C ARG A 9 13.68 -15.26 -1.41
N ARG A 10 13.37 -14.21 -2.18
CA ARG A 10 14.24 -13.05 -2.35
C ARG A 10 14.46 -12.27 -1.05
N ILE A 11 13.41 -12.08 -0.24
CA ILE A 11 13.55 -11.45 1.10
C ILE A 11 14.54 -12.24 1.95
N LYS A 12 14.41 -13.57 2.00
CA LYS A 12 15.32 -14.44 2.75
C LYS A 12 16.76 -14.35 2.21
N GLU A 13 16.89 -14.26 0.89
CA GLU A 13 18.04 -13.78 0.10
C GLU A 13 18.81 -12.67 0.82
N ILE A 14 18.13 -11.53 0.88
CA ILE A 14 18.67 -10.26 1.34
C ILE A 14 18.91 -10.26 2.86
N GLU A 15 17.99 -10.80 3.66
CA GLU A 15 18.13 -10.88 5.12
C GLU A 15 19.32 -11.76 5.53
N GLY A 16 19.59 -12.84 4.78
CA GLY A 16 20.79 -13.67 4.97
C GLY A 16 22.09 -12.91 4.69
N ALA A 17 22.11 -12.10 3.63
CA ALA A 17 23.23 -11.23 3.29
C ALA A 17 23.48 -10.16 4.37
N MET A 18 22.42 -9.55 4.92
CA MET A 18 22.51 -8.52 5.98
C MET A 18 23.14 -9.03 7.29
N THR A 19 23.14 -10.34 7.51
CA THR A 19 23.74 -10.97 8.70
C THR A 19 25.26 -11.11 8.58
N GLN A 20 25.82 -11.01 7.37
CA GLN A 20 27.26 -11.13 7.15
C GLN A 20 27.98 -9.83 7.58
N PRO A 21 29.13 -9.92 8.28
CA PRO A 21 29.88 -8.73 8.72
C PRO A 21 30.30 -7.80 7.57
N ASP A 22 30.66 -8.38 6.43
CA ASP A 22 31.14 -7.64 5.25
C ASP A 22 30.04 -6.87 4.52
N PHE A 23 28.76 -7.18 4.78
CA PHE A 23 27.63 -6.53 4.14
C PHE A 23 27.63 -5.02 4.34
N TRP A 24 27.99 -4.56 5.53
CA TRP A 24 28.05 -3.13 5.86
C TRP A 24 29.34 -2.46 5.40
N GLY A 25 30.29 -3.22 4.86
CA GLY A 25 31.58 -2.74 4.35
C GLY A 25 31.45 -1.93 3.06
N ASP A 26 30.45 -2.25 2.22
CA ASP A 26 30.11 -1.49 1.03
C ASP A 26 28.72 -0.84 1.18
N LYS A 27 28.74 0.45 1.49
CA LYS A 27 27.52 1.23 1.75
C LYS A 27 26.58 1.29 0.55
N ASN A 28 27.10 1.30 -0.68
CA ASN A 28 26.27 1.46 -1.88
C ASN A 28 25.46 0.19 -2.16
N THR A 29 26.10 -0.97 -2.05
CA THR A 29 25.44 -2.28 -2.22
C THR A 29 24.49 -2.57 -1.06
N ALA A 30 24.89 -2.29 0.18
CA ALA A 30 24.01 -2.39 1.35
C ALA A 30 22.74 -1.54 1.18
N GLN A 31 22.88 -0.27 0.77
CA GLN A 31 21.75 0.63 0.58
C GLN A 31 20.81 0.15 -0.53
N SER A 32 21.36 -0.37 -1.63
CA SER A 32 20.57 -0.89 -2.75
C SER A 32 19.75 -2.13 -2.35
N LEU A 33 20.35 -3.06 -1.60
CA LEU A 33 19.67 -4.28 -1.13
C LEU A 33 18.61 -3.98 -0.08
N ILE A 34 18.86 -3.00 0.82
CA ILE A 34 17.86 -2.54 1.79
C ILE A 34 16.67 -1.91 1.06
N GLN A 35 16.92 -1.12 0.01
CA GLN A 35 15.85 -0.53 -0.79
C GLN A 35 15.01 -1.61 -1.48
N GLU A 36 15.65 -2.59 -2.12
CA GLU A 36 14.98 -3.75 -2.74
C GLU A 36 14.13 -4.52 -1.73
N LEU A 37 14.67 -4.78 -0.53
CA LEU A 37 13.92 -5.46 0.54
C LEU A 37 12.68 -4.67 0.97
N ASN A 38 12.79 -3.34 1.11
CA ASN A 38 11.65 -2.51 1.49
C ASN A 38 10.57 -2.50 0.40
N ASP A 39 10.97 -2.43 -0.87
CA ASP A 39 10.04 -2.41 -1.99
C ASP A 39 9.28 -3.75 -2.11
N ILE A 40 9.97 -4.89 -1.98
CA ILE A 40 9.33 -6.22 -2.00
C ILE A 40 8.40 -6.40 -0.79
N LYS A 41 8.79 -5.91 0.40
CA LYS A 41 7.95 -5.97 1.60
C LYS A 41 6.68 -5.13 1.43
N LEU A 42 6.79 -3.91 0.92
CA LEU A 42 5.65 -3.05 0.61
C LEU A 42 4.68 -3.73 -0.37
N GLU A 43 5.22 -4.34 -1.43
CA GLU A 43 4.40 -5.02 -2.43
C GLU A 43 3.65 -6.23 -1.84
N LEU A 44 4.30 -7.01 -0.96
CA LEU A 44 3.65 -8.14 -0.27
C LEU A 44 2.61 -7.70 0.77
N GLU A 45 2.79 -6.54 1.39
CA GLU A 45 1.79 -5.91 2.27
C GLU A 45 0.59 -5.35 1.49
N GLY A 46 0.63 -5.41 0.15
CA GLY A 46 -0.38 -4.84 -0.72
C GLY A 46 -0.31 -3.32 -0.80
N ALA A 47 0.78 -2.73 -0.28
CA ALA A 47 1.00 -1.30 -0.31
C ALA A 47 1.31 -0.87 -1.74
N ASN A 48 0.39 -0.14 -2.36
CA ASN A 48 0.59 0.42 -3.69
C ASN A 48 1.30 1.78 -3.61
N LYS A 49 1.87 2.22 -4.73
CA LYS A 49 2.62 3.49 -4.86
C LYS A 49 1.87 4.70 -4.30
N TYR A 50 0.54 4.66 -4.28
CA TYR A 50 -0.32 5.79 -3.91
C TYR A 50 -0.98 5.68 -2.54
N ASP A 51 -0.72 4.61 -1.78
CA ASP A 51 -1.42 4.36 -0.50
C ASP A 51 -1.05 5.38 0.60
N LYS A 52 0.10 6.03 0.46
CA LYS A 52 0.55 7.09 1.37
C LYS A 52 -0.06 8.46 1.04
N GLY A 53 -0.73 8.60 -0.10
CA GLY A 53 -1.31 9.85 -0.57
C GLY A 53 -2.74 10.09 -0.09
N GLY A 54 -3.22 11.32 -0.29
CA GLY A 54 -4.65 11.61 -0.16
C GLY A 54 -5.45 10.96 -1.30
N ALA A 55 -6.70 10.62 -1.04
CA ALA A 55 -7.63 10.07 -2.03
C ALA A 55 -8.69 11.12 -2.41
N VAL A 56 -9.17 11.06 -3.65
CA VAL A 56 -10.33 11.82 -4.12
C VAL A 56 -11.46 10.84 -4.36
N ILE A 57 -12.63 11.12 -3.78
CA ILE A 57 -13.83 10.27 -3.89
C ILE A 57 -14.91 11.07 -4.61
N THR A 58 -15.45 10.49 -5.69
CA THR A 58 -16.61 11.03 -6.42
C THR A 58 -17.74 10.01 -6.32
N ILE A 59 -18.91 10.45 -5.84
CA ILE A 59 -20.10 9.61 -5.71
C ILE A 59 -21.12 10.09 -6.74
N LEU A 60 -21.54 9.19 -7.63
CA LEU A 60 -22.57 9.47 -8.63
C LEU A 60 -23.76 8.54 -8.40
N ALA A 61 -24.97 9.10 -8.45
CA ALA A 61 -26.18 8.30 -8.42
C ALA A 61 -26.30 7.48 -9.71
N GLY A 62 -26.70 6.21 -9.55
CA GLY A 62 -26.92 5.28 -10.65
C GLY A 62 -28.37 5.26 -11.13
N ALA A 63 -28.79 4.16 -11.74
CA ALA A 63 -30.19 3.93 -12.05
C ALA A 63 -31.03 3.80 -10.77
N GLY A 64 -32.24 4.37 -10.77
CA GLY A 64 -33.14 4.40 -9.62
C GLY A 64 -33.78 5.76 -9.37
N GLY A 65 -33.37 6.80 -10.12
CA GLY A 65 -33.96 8.13 -10.02
C GLY A 65 -33.72 8.74 -8.64
N ALA A 66 -34.76 9.37 -8.08
CA ALA A 66 -34.68 10.05 -6.77
C ALA A 66 -34.19 9.13 -5.64
N ASP A 67 -34.60 7.85 -5.62
CA ASP A 67 -34.14 6.90 -4.59
C ASP A 67 -32.63 6.64 -4.68
N ALA A 68 -32.07 6.62 -5.89
CA ALA A 68 -30.62 6.47 -6.10
C ALA A 68 -29.86 7.75 -5.73
N GLU A 69 -30.46 8.92 -5.91
CA GLU A 69 -29.91 10.21 -5.47
C GLU A 69 -29.86 10.30 -3.95
N ASP A 70 -30.93 9.91 -3.26
CA ASP A 70 -30.99 9.85 -1.79
C ASP A 70 -29.95 8.86 -1.24
N PHE A 71 -29.78 7.72 -1.90
CA PHE A 71 -28.75 6.75 -1.52
C PHE A 71 -27.32 7.30 -1.72
N ALA A 72 -27.07 7.99 -2.84
CA ALA A 72 -25.79 8.65 -3.08
C ALA A 72 -25.49 9.71 -2.01
N LEU A 73 -26.51 10.46 -1.57
CA LEU A 73 -26.39 11.42 -0.48
C LEU A 73 -26.07 10.73 0.86
N MET A 74 -26.73 9.60 1.17
CA MET A 74 -26.41 8.82 2.37
C MET A 74 -24.95 8.37 2.39
N LEU A 75 -24.42 7.88 1.27
CA LEU A 75 -23.01 7.50 1.16
C LEU A 75 -22.07 8.70 1.33
N PHE A 76 -22.40 9.83 0.73
CA PHE A 76 -21.62 11.06 0.88
C PHE A 76 -21.51 11.48 2.35
N LEU A 77 -22.64 11.55 3.07
CA LEU A 77 -22.67 11.89 4.49
C LEU A 77 -21.92 10.87 5.35
N MET A 78 -22.03 9.58 5.01
CA MET A 78 -21.32 8.50 5.70
C MET A 78 -19.80 8.70 5.60
N TYR A 79 -19.28 8.88 4.39
CA TYR A 79 -17.84 9.08 4.18
C TYR A 79 -17.36 10.40 4.76
N GLN A 80 -18.11 11.48 4.63
CA GLN A 80 -17.76 12.77 5.24
C GLN A 80 -17.57 12.63 6.77
N LYS A 81 -18.52 11.98 7.45
CA LYS A 81 -18.43 11.76 8.90
C LYS A 81 -17.27 10.82 9.27
N TYR A 82 -17.05 9.77 8.48
CA TYR A 82 -15.94 8.85 8.70
C TYR A 82 -14.58 9.56 8.60
N ILE A 83 -14.37 10.35 7.54
CA ILE A 83 -13.14 11.11 7.29
C ILE A 83 -12.88 12.10 8.44
N GLN A 84 -13.91 12.87 8.83
CA GLN A 84 -13.83 13.80 9.96
C GLN A 84 -13.43 13.09 11.27
N ASN A 85 -14.04 11.93 11.56
CA ASN A 85 -13.74 11.17 12.77
C ASN A 85 -12.32 10.56 12.77
N ARG A 86 -11.77 10.26 11.59
CA ARG A 86 -10.39 9.76 11.43
C ARG A 86 -9.35 10.87 11.50
N GLY A 87 -9.76 12.15 11.47
CA GLY A 87 -8.86 13.30 11.43
C GLY A 87 -8.11 13.42 10.11
N TRP A 88 -8.73 12.96 9.03
CA TRP A 88 -8.21 13.09 7.66
C TRP A 88 -8.73 14.37 6.99
#